data_AF-A0A9N9B458-F1
#
_entry.id   AF-A0A9N9B458-F1
#
_cell.length_a   1.000
_cell.length_b   1.000
_cell.length_c   1.000
_cell.angle_alpha   90.00
_cell.angle_beta   90.00
_cell.angle_gamma   90.00
#
_symmetry.space_group_name_H-M   'P 1'
#
loop_
_entity.id
_entity.type
_entity.pdbx_description
1 polymer ?
#
loop_
_entity_poly.entity_id
_entity_poly.type
_entity_poly.pdbx_seq_one_letter_code
_entity_poly.pdbx_strand_id
1 'polypeptide(L)'
;MEKEIELLENVELRFALAETDAQLEKTLTIFLSPVLIKLGSPHEAVRSKVMNVLSHINKRIRSKTNIKLPLTPLIDLVCTENVTKSPFVKNFAIMYLEMAYERLTEEDQITHLPSLIENISLKPSAQKQTLIHIILSVLQKFKPKPANSPSALDPYNFKSHPNDAKFLLKFINSSMIFPDSLPENIQFAKFLILLVATCDSSHEVVGGGEDGLRKLKPPNLENKEVVDGLYFLHQGSNPSSETFREPASPTLKFKIMNYLCKSQLATNTFPAMLQVSFDCLYGMSFVQWIARMADASKIRPITQVLLSGLLKYINEAISLLAQKVPEVFHKDLSILSRFFSALSLENENIRISVQEALSNMIEVYKLDMINNNPENIKIIESILEENIDKV
;
A
#
# COMPACT_ATOMS: atom_id res chain seq x y z
N MET A 1 33.69 27.38 -29.48
CA MET A 1 32.95 27.23 -30.75
C MET A 1 33.62 26.26 -31.72
N GLU A 2 34.71 26.62 -32.41
CA GLU A 2 35.30 25.81 -33.50
C GLU A 2 35.63 24.37 -33.09
N LYS A 3 36.35 24.18 -31.98
CA LYS A 3 36.65 22.84 -31.43
C LYS A 3 35.41 22.00 -31.11
N GLU A 4 34.29 22.63 -30.71
CA GLU A 4 33.05 21.89 -30.47
C GLU A 4 32.39 21.44 -31.77
N ILE A 5 32.45 22.27 -32.81
CA ILE A 5 31.95 21.94 -34.14
C ILE A 5 32.78 20.80 -34.74
N GLU A 6 34.11 20.87 -34.66
CA GLU A 6 35.02 19.81 -35.11
C GLU A 6 34.74 18.47 -34.40
N LEU A 7 34.51 18.49 -33.08
CA LEU A 7 34.12 17.29 -32.34
C LEU A 7 32.76 16.74 -32.81
N LEU A 8 31.79 17.61 -33.09
CA LEU A 8 30.48 17.20 -33.61
C LEU A 8 30.57 16.62 -35.02
N GLU A 9 31.44 17.16 -35.88
CA GLU A 9 31.72 16.62 -37.22
C GLU A 9 32.35 15.23 -37.14
N ASN A 10 33.29 15.03 -36.23
CA ASN A 10 33.88 13.72 -35.97
C ASN A 10 32.83 12.71 -35.47
N VAL A 11 31.91 13.14 -34.60
CA VAL A 11 30.81 12.29 -34.13
C VAL A 11 29.81 11.98 -35.25
N GLU A 12 29.47 12.97 -36.07
CA GLU A 12 28.60 12.80 -37.25
C GLU A 12 29.19 11.78 -38.24
N LEU A 13 30.49 11.87 -38.51
CA LEU A 13 31.20 10.90 -39.34
C LEU A 13 31.12 9.48 -38.75
N ARG A 14 31.32 9.33 -37.43
CA ARG A 14 31.18 8.02 -36.77
C ARG A 14 29.78 7.43 -36.91
N PHE A 15 28.74 8.26 -36.81
CA PHE A 15 27.38 7.83 -37.13
C PHE A 15 27.26 7.42 -38.59
N ALA A 16 27.75 8.23 -39.53
CA ALA A 16 27.69 7.92 -40.96
C ALA A 16 28.38 6.58 -41.32
N LEU A 17 29.51 6.27 -40.66
CA LEU A 17 30.28 5.04 -40.87
C LEU A 17 29.69 3.78 -40.21
N ALA A 18 28.71 3.93 -39.32
CA ALA A 18 28.04 2.76 -38.73
C ALA A 18 27.07 2.17 -39.77
N GLU A 19 27.44 1.06 -40.43
CA GLU A 19 26.62 0.46 -41.49
C GLU A 19 25.58 -0.53 -40.94
N THR A 20 25.91 -1.21 -39.84
CA THR A 20 25.04 -2.20 -39.20
C THR A 20 24.29 -1.62 -38.00
N ASP A 21 23.18 -2.26 -37.63
CA ASP A 21 22.38 -1.86 -36.47
C ASP A 21 23.18 -1.99 -35.16
N ALA A 22 24.04 -3.00 -35.03
CA ALA A 22 24.92 -3.19 -33.87
C ALA A 22 26.01 -2.09 -33.76
N GLN A 23 26.60 -1.67 -34.89
CA GLN A 23 27.55 -0.55 -34.89
C GLN A 23 26.85 0.78 -34.56
N LEU A 24 25.63 0.98 -35.07
CA LEU A 24 24.83 2.17 -34.77
C LEU A 24 24.48 2.20 -33.28
N GLU A 25 24.01 1.09 -32.71
CA GLU A 25 23.73 0.97 -31.27
C GLU A 25 24.96 1.32 -30.43
N LYS A 26 26.13 0.71 -30.73
CA LYS A 26 27.39 1.03 -30.03
C LYS A 26 27.75 2.51 -30.12
N THR A 27 27.56 3.13 -31.28
CA THR A 27 27.81 4.56 -31.48
C THR A 27 26.83 5.43 -30.68
N LEU A 28 25.54 5.06 -30.65
CA LEU A 28 24.51 5.74 -29.85
C LEU A 28 24.84 5.68 -28.35
N THR A 29 25.23 4.51 -27.84
CA THR A 29 25.59 4.32 -26.43
C THR A 29 26.70 5.27 -25.99
N ILE A 30 27.68 5.54 -26.86
CA ILE A 30 28.83 6.39 -26.53
C ILE A 30 28.50 7.87 -26.74
N PHE A 31 27.83 8.24 -27.84
CA PHE A 31 27.79 9.63 -28.30
C PHE A 31 26.44 10.33 -28.15
N LEU A 32 25.32 9.63 -27.99
CA LEU A 32 24.01 10.29 -27.99
C LEU A 32 23.89 11.31 -26.84
N SER A 33 24.18 10.91 -25.60
CA SER A 33 24.10 11.81 -24.44
C SER A 33 25.08 12.99 -24.53
N PRO A 34 26.38 12.79 -24.86
CA PRO A 34 27.29 13.91 -25.10
C PRO A 34 26.82 14.89 -26.19
N VAL A 35 26.25 14.39 -27.29
CA VAL A 35 25.68 15.23 -28.35
C VAL A 35 24.49 16.04 -27.82
N LEU A 36 23.57 15.42 -27.08
CA LEU A 36 22.42 16.11 -26.49
C LEU A 36 22.84 17.23 -25.53
N ILE A 37 23.86 17.02 -24.70
CA ILE A 37 24.39 18.04 -23.78
C ILE A 37 24.83 19.30 -24.54
N LYS A 38 25.37 19.15 -25.76
CA LYS A 38 25.82 20.28 -26.58
C LYS A 38 24.69 21.17 -27.09
N LEU A 39 23.43 20.77 -27.00
CA LEU A 39 22.29 21.69 -27.19
C LEU A 39 22.29 22.84 -26.16
N GLY A 40 22.97 22.68 -25.02
CA GLY A 40 23.16 23.73 -24.02
C GLY A 40 24.29 24.72 -24.34
N SER A 41 24.99 24.59 -25.47
CA SER A 41 26.06 25.52 -25.85
C SER A 41 25.54 26.95 -26.04
N PRO A 42 26.27 27.99 -25.58
CA PRO A 42 25.88 29.38 -25.81
C PRO A 42 25.94 29.77 -27.30
N HIS A 43 26.69 29.04 -28.12
CA HIS A 43 26.87 29.34 -29.54
C HIS A 43 25.77 28.71 -30.41
N GLU A 44 25.06 29.55 -31.18
CA GLU A 44 23.98 29.11 -32.06
C GLU A 44 24.45 28.14 -33.16
N ALA A 45 25.63 28.38 -33.71
CA ALA A 45 26.23 27.49 -34.71
C ALA A 45 26.42 26.06 -34.17
N VAL A 46 26.83 25.92 -32.90
CA VAL A 46 26.98 24.61 -32.24
C VAL A 46 25.62 23.95 -32.08
N ARG A 47 24.61 24.67 -31.58
CA ARG A 47 23.25 24.12 -31.42
C ARG A 47 22.66 23.67 -32.76
N SER A 48 22.85 24.46 -33.82
CA SER A 48 22.41 24.13 -35.17
C SER A 48 23.08 22.87 -35.72
N LYS A 49 24.40 22.73 -35.49
CA LYS A 49 25.13 21.51 -35.86
C LYS A 49 24.63 20.29 -35.09
N VAL A 50 24.38 20.41 -33.79
CA VAL A 50 23.78 19.32 -32.99
C VAL A 50 22.43 18.90 -33.56
N MET A 51 21.56 19.87 -33.91
CA MET A 51 20.27 19.58 -34.52
C MET A 51 20.39 18.81 -35.84
N ASN A 52 21.39 19.13 -36.68
CA ASN A 52 21.68 18.38 -37.90
C ASN A 52 22.06 16.93 -37.59
N VAL A 53 23.00 16.71 -36.65
CA VAL A 53 23.42 15.37 -36.21
C VAL A 53 22.23 14.57 -35.67
N LEU A 54 21.41 15.17 -34.79
CA LEU A 54 20.21 14.54 -34.26
C LEU A 54 19.19 14.22 -35.35
N SER A 55 19.08 15.04 -36.40
CA SER A 55 18.19 14.74 -37.55
C SER A 55 18.64 13.49 -38.30
N HIS A 56 19.95 13.30 -38.50
CA HIS A 56 20.52 12.11 -39.13
C HIS A 56 20.34 10.87 -38.26
N ILE A 57 20.55 11.00 -36.95
CA ILE A 57 20.27 9.92 -35.98
C ILE A 57 18.79 9.52 -36.06
N ASN A 58 17.87 10.48 -35.96
CA ASN A 58 16.43 10.25 -35.98
C ASN A 58 15.95 9.52 -37.23
N LYS A 59 16.46 9.89 -38.41
CA LYS A 59 16.13 9.22 -39.68
C LYS A 59 16.44 7.72 -39.65
N ARG A 60 17.45 7.31 -38.89
CA ARG A 60 17.93 5.92 -38.83
C ARG A 60 17.29 5.10 -37.71
N ILE A 61 16.93 5.74 -36.60
CA ILE A 61 16.41 5.03 -35.43
C ILE A 61 14.88 5.00 -35.36
N ARG A 62 14.15 5.92 -36.00
CA ARG A 62 12.68 6.02 -35.85
C ARG A 62 11.94 4.79 -36.41
N SER A 63 12.42 4.22 -37.52
CA SER A 63 11.81 3.04 -38.15
C SER A 63 12.34 1.70 -37.62
N LYS A 64 13.38 1.73 -36.78
CA LYS A 64 14.08 0.54 -36.29
C LYS A 64 13.99 0.44 -34.76
N THR A 65 13.01 -0.31 -34.28
CA THR A 65 12.74 -0.50 -32.84
C THR A 65 13.73 -1.44 -32.15
N ASN A 66 14.44 -2.29 -32.90
CA ASN A 66 15.40 -3.24 -32.33
C ASN A 66 16.70 -2.59 -31.82
N ILE A 67 16.99 -1.35 -32.21
CA ILE A 67 18.22 -0.64 -31.83
C ILE A 67 18.05 -0.03 -30.45
N LYS A 68 18.79 -0.47 -29.45
CA LYS A 68 18.70 0.07 -28.09
C LYS A 68 19.30 1.48 -28.02
N LEU A 69 18.75 2.28 -27.10
CA LEU A 69 19.25 3.62 -26.78
C LEU A 69 19.88 3.61 -25.37
N PRO A 70 20.83 4.50 -25.07
CA PRO A 70 21.48 4.55 -23.75
C PRO A 70 20.52 5.01 -22.66
N LEU A 71 19.80 4.07 -22.05
CA LEU A 71 18.75 4.35 -21.07
C LEU A 71 19.25 5.13 -19.85
N THR A 72 20.23 4.60 -19.11
CA THR A 72 20.72 5.23 -17.87
C THR A 72 21.26 6.64 -18.14
N PRO A 73 22.12 6.87 -19.16
CA PRO A 73 22.54 8.23 -19.50
C PRO A 73 21.40 9.18 -19.92
N LEU A 74 20.31 8.66 -20.50
CA LEU A 74 19.13 9.46 -20.84
C LEU A 74 18.28 9.79 -19.61
N ILE A 75 18.12 8.85 -18.68
CA ILE A 75 17.49 9.09 -17.37
C ILE A 75 18.29 10.18 -16.63
N ASP A 76 19.61 10.06 -16.57
CA ASP A 76 20.46 11.05 -15.91
C ASP A 76 20.30 12.46 -16.51
N LEU A 77 20.22 12.56 -17.85
CA LEU A 77 20.02 13.85 -18.51
C LEU A 77 18.67 14.51 -18.17
N VAL A 78 17.61 13.71 -18.02
CA VAL A 78 16.24 14.22 -17.84
C VAL A 78 15.91 14.38 -16.35
N CYS A 79 16.28 13.41 -15.52
CA CYS A 79 15.86 13.28 -14.14
C CYS A 79 16.88 13.80 -13.11
N THR A 80 18.16 13.92 -13.45
CA THR A 80 19.21 14.30 -12.50
C THR A 80 19.64 15.77 -12.70
N GLU A 81 19.31 16.64 -11.74
CA GLU A 81 19.57 18.10 -11.84
C GLU A 81 21.06 18.47 -11.95
N ASN A 82 21.96 17.61 -11.46
CA ASN A 82 23.40 17.87 -11.48
C ASN A 82 24.04 17.67 -12.86
N VAL A 83 23.35 17.03 -13.82
CA VAL A 83 23.90 16.73 -15.15
C VAL A 83 23.75 17.93 -16.09
N THR A 84 22.57 18.54 -16.12
CA THR A 84 22.31 19.74 -16.90
C THR A 84 21.12 20.52 -16.35
N LYS A 85 21.24 21.84 -16.30
CA LYS A 85 20.14 22.74 -15.95
C LYS A 85 19.40 23.30 -17.17
N SER A 86 19.85 22.98 -18.38
CA SER A 86 19.26 23.51 -19.61
C SER A 86 17.91 22.86 -19.91
N PRO A 87 16.79 23.62 -19.88
CA PRO A 87 15.48 23.07 -20.25
C PRO A 87 15.46 22.58 -21.70
N PHE A 88 16.22 23.23 -22.58
CA PHE A 88 16.33 22.85 -23.98
C PHE A 88 16.97 21.46 -24.12
N VAL A 89 18.05 21.17 -23.40
CA VAL A 89 18.67 19.83 -23.40
C VAL A 89 17.68 18.79 -22.87
N LYS A 90 17.04 19.03 -21.72
CA LYS A 90 16.08 18.08 -21.12
C LYS A 90 14.88 17.80 -22.02
N ASN A 91 14.32 18.83 -22.67
CA ASN A 91 13.18 18.69 -23.58
C ASN A 91 13.51 17.88 -24.85
N PHE A 92 14.76 17.90 -25.31
CA PHE A 92 15.19 17.02 -26.40
C PHE A 92 15.52 15.62 -25.91
N ALA A 93 16.19 15.49 -24.76
CA ALA A 93 16.57 14.21 -24.19
C ALA A 93 15.34 13.35 -23.83
N ILE A 94 14.25 13.96 -23.35
CA ILE A 94 13.05 13.22 -22.96
C ILE A 94 12.37 12.48 -24.11
N MET A 95 12.46 12.99 -25.35
CA MET A 95 11.97 12.28 -26.55
C MET A 95 12.78 10.99 -26.78
N TYR A 96 14.11 11.04 -26.62
CA TYR A 96 14.95 9.85 -26.75
C TYR A 96 14.75 8.90 -25.57
N LEU A 97 14.44 9.41 -24.38
CA LEU A 97 14.09 8.60 -23.21
C LEU A 97 12.80 7.81 -23.48
N GLU A 98 11.76 8.46 -24.01
CA GLU A 98 10.50 7.81 -24.43
C GLU A 98 10.78 6.70 -25.46
N MET A 99 11.51 7.03 -26.53
CA MET A 99 11.93 6.04 -27.53
C MET A 99 12.80 4.92 -26.94
N ALA A 100 13.59 5.18 -25.90
CA ALA A 100 14.41 4.17 -25.25
C ALA A 100 13.51 3.18 -24.50
N TYR A 101 12.55 3.70 -23.73
CA TYR A 101 11.60 2.88 -22.99
C TYR A 101 10.81 1.95 -23.91
N GLU A 102 10.28 2.44 -25.03
CA GLU A 102 9.52 1.62 -26.01
C GLU A 102 10.28 0.40 -26.54
N ARG A 103 11.62 0.40 -26.46
CA ARG A 103 12.50 -0.64 -26.98
C ARG A 103 13.02 -1.62 -25.92
N LEU A 104 12.70 -1.38 -24.66
CA LEU A 104 13.08 -2.24 -23.55
C LEU A 104 12.16 -3.46 -23.44
N THR A 105 12.65 -4.49 -22.76
CA THR A 105 11.80 -5.59 -22.29
C THR A 105 10.84 -5.08 -21.20
N GLU A 106 9.71 -5.76 -20.99
CA GLU A 106 8.77 -5.36 -19.93
C GLU A 106 9.41 -5.36 -18.54
N GLU A 107 10.30 -6.33 -18.29
CA GLU A 107 11.04 -6.42 -17.03
C GLU A 107 11.98 -5.23 -16.81
N ASP A 108 12.72 -4.81 -17.84
CA ASP A 108 13.61 -3.65 -17.76
C ASP A 108 12.81 -2.36 -17.58
N GLN A 109 11.67 -2.20 -18.28
CA GLN A 109 10.78 -1.04 -18.11
C GLN A 109 10.32 -0.89 -16.66
N ILE A 110 9.88 -1.99 -16.04
CA ILE A 110 9.42 -2.00 -14.64
C ILE A 110 10.57 -1.70 -13.69
N THR A 111 11.76 -2.25 -13.95
CA THR A 111 12.95 -2.07 -13.11
C THR A 111 13.38 -0.60 -13.01
N HIS A 112 13.23 0.17 -14.08
CA HIS A 112 13.62 1.59 -14.12
C HIS A 112 12.48 2.58 -13.79
N LEU A 113 11.26 2.08 -13.56
CA LEU A 113 10.10 2.91 -13.21
C LEU A 113 10.35 3.86 -12.01
N PRO A 114 11.03 3.45 -10.91
CA PRO A 114 11.31 4.35 -9.80
C PRO A 114 12.06 5.62 -10.19
N SER A 115 13.03 5.53 -11.11
CA SER A 115 13.82 6.68 -11.56
C SER A 115 13.01 7.71 -12.37
N LEU A 116 11.84 7.32 -12.91
CA LEU A 116 10.94 8.25 -13.59
C LEU A 116 10.05 9.01 -12.60
N ILE A 117 9.65 8.34 -11.53
CA ILE A 117 8.74 8.87 -10.50
C ILE A 117 9.50 9.77 -9.52
N GLU A 118 10.77 9.47 -9.26
CA GLU A 118 11.58 10.25 -8.33
C GLU A 118 11.66 11.73 -8.74
N ASN A 119 11.33 12.60 -7.78
CA ASN A 119 11.25 14.05 -7.91
C ASN A 119 10.29 14.54 -8.99
N ILE A 120 9.33 13.71 -9.44
CA ILE A 120 8.38 14.09 -10.49
C ILE A 120 7.59 15.36 -10.13
N SER A 121 7.30 15.58 -8.85
CA SER A 121 6.61 16.78 -8.37
C SER A 121 7.38 18.08 -8.65
N LEU A 122 8.71 18.03 -8.75
CA LEU A 122 9.58 19.18 -8.97
C LEU A 122 9.83 19.48 -10.46
N LYS A 123 9.50 18.55 -11.36
CA LYS A 123 9.82 18.70 -12.79
C LYS A 123 8.92 19.75 -13.49
N PRO A 124 9.38 20.39 -14.58
CA PRO A 124 8.56 21.29 -15.40
C PRO A 124 7.32 20.60 -16.00
N SER A 125 6.26 21.37 -16.29
CA SER A 125 4.97 20.85 -16.78
C SER A 125 5.09 19.98 -18.05
N ALA A 126 5.86 20.45 -19.04
CA ALA A 126 6.06 19.70 -20.29
C ALA A 126 6.74 18.35 -20.05
N GLN A 127 7.73 18.30 -19.15
CA GLN A 127 8.44 17.06 -18.82
C GLN A 127 7.56 16.11 -18.00
N LYS A 128 6.77 16.64 -17.06
CA LYS A 128 5.76 15.87 -16.33
C LYS A 128 4.80 15.15 -17.27
N GLN A 129 4.33 15.82 -18.31
CA GLN A 129 3.39 15.23 -19.28
C GLN A 129 3.99 13.99 -19.98
N THR A 130 5.19 14.12 -20.54
CA THR A 130 5.86 12.99 -21.21
C THR A 130 6.25 11.89 -20.23
N LEU A 131 6.77 12.22 -19.04
CA LEU A 131 7.09 11.22 -18.02
C LEU A 131 5.86 10.46 -17.56
N ILE A 132 4.73 11.14 -17.34
CA ILE A 132 3.47 10.47 -16.99
C ILE A 132 3.00 9.55 -18.12
N HIS A 133 3.17 9.93 -19.39
CA HIS A 133 2.85 9.05 -20.51
C HIS A 133 3.66 7.74 -20.45
N ILE A 134 4.98 7.84 -20.23
CA ILE A 134 5.86 6.68 -20.07
C ILE A 134 5.47 5.87 -18.82
N ILE A 135 5.27 6.52 -17.67
CA ILE A 135 4.89 5.86 -16.41
C ILE A 135 3.59 5.07 -16.60
N LEU A 136 2.56 5.67 -17.22
CA LEU A 136 1.28 5.01 -17.45
C LEU A 136 1.40 3.81 -18.39
N SER A 137 2.27 3.87 -19.41
CA SER A 137 2.48 2.74 -20.32
C SER A 137 3.21 1.57 -19.63
N VAL A 138 4.14 1.87 -18.71
CA VAL A 138 4.82 0.85 -17.90
C VAL A 138 3.87 0.28 -16.83
N LEU A 139 3.06 1.11 -16.17
CA LEU A 139 2.12 0.66 -15.14
C LEU A 139 1.08 -0.34 -15.66
N GLN A 140 0.70 -0.29 -16.94
CA GLN A 140 -0.18 -1.28 -17.57
C GLN A 140 0.39 -2.70 -17.56
N LYS A 141 1.73 -2.83 -17.48
CA LYS A 141 2.47 -4.10 -17.48
C LYS A 141 2.92 -4.50 -16.08
N PHE A 142 2.77 -3.60 -15.10
CA PHE A 142 3.28 -3.79 -13.76
C PHE A 142 2.55 -4.94 -13.05
N LYS A 143 3.33 -5.88 -12.53
CA LYS A 143 2.84 -6.96 -11.67
C LYS A 143 3.46 -6.77 -10.29
N PRO A 144 2.66 -6.62 -9.21
CA PRO A 144 3.21 -6.48 -7.87
C PRO A 144 3.99 -7.75 -7.51
N LYS A 145 5.26 -7.60 -7.14
CA LYS A 145 6.08 -8.69 -6.60
C LYS A 145 5.95 -8.71 -5.07
N PRO A 146 5.99 -9.90 -4.41
CA PRO A 146 6.02 -9.98 -2.96
C PRO A 146 7.20 -9.17 -2.41
N ALA A 147 6.97 -8.39 -1.36
CA ALA A 147 8.03 -7.63 -0.72
C ALA A 147 8.93 -8.58 0.09
N ASN A 148 10.12 -8.87 -0.41
CA ASN A 148 11.11 -9.70 0.29
C ASN A 148 12.02 -8.89 1.24
N SER A 149 11.85 -7.56 1.29
CA SER A 149 12.65 -6.64 2.11
C SER A 149 11.87 -5.37 2.48
N PRO A 150 12.27 -4.63 3.53
CA PRO A 150 11.66 -3.33 3.87
C PRO A 150 11.80 -2.27 2.76
N SER A 151 12.86 -2.32 1.95
CA SER A 151 13.02 -1.46 0.77
C SER A 151 12.03 -1.81 -0.35
N ALA A 152 11.58 -3.06 -0.43
CA ALA A 152 10.53 -3.47 -1.36
C ALA A 152 9.13 -2.96 -0.96
N LEU A 153 8.96 -2.45 0.28
CA LEU A 153 7.70 -1.83 0.72
C LEU A 153 7.54 -0.38 0.22
N ASP A 154 8.63 0.30 -0.12
CA ASP A 154 8.61 1.66 -0.70
C ASP A 154 9.56 1.76 -1.90
N PRO A 155 9.27 1.04 -3.01
CA PRO A 155 10.16 0.97 -4.17
C PRO A 155 10.30 2.32 -4.90
N TYR A 156 9.43 3.29 -4.60
CA TYR A 156 9.41 4.62 -5.23
C TYR A 156 9.94 5.72 -4.29
N ASN A 157 10.39 5.36 -3.08
CA ASN A 157 10.93 6.27 -2.09
C ASN A 157 9.98 7.44 -1.72
N PHE A 158 8.68 7.15 -1.63
CA PHE A 158 7.66 8.14 -1.27
C PHE A 158 7.78 8.60 0.18
N LYS A 159 8.38 7.80 1.07
CA LYS A 159 8.66 8.23 2.45
C LYS A 159 9.59 9.44 2.48
N SER A 160 10.62 9.46 1.63
CA SER A 160 11.52 10.61 1.51
C SER A 160 10.96 11.70 0.60
N HIS A 161 10.10 11.35 -0.37
CA HIS A 161 9.52 12.27 -1.35
C HIS A 161 7.97 12.25 -1.35
N PRO A 162 7.31 12.66 -0.25
CA PRO A 162 5.85 12.58 -0.14
C PRO A 162 5.10 13.44 -1.17
N ASN A 163 5.73 14.50 -1.68
CA ASN A 163 5.16 15.34 -2.73
C ASN A 163 5.00 14.60 -4.06
N ASP A 164 5.81 13.57 -4.34
CA ASP A 164 5.67 12.76 -5.54
C ASP A 164 4.43 11.86 -5.44
N ALA A 165 4.19 11.24 -4.28
CA ALA A 165 2.95 10.52 -4.00
C ALA A 165 1.72 11.44 -4.08
N LYS A 166 1.79 12.62 -3.47
CA LYS A 166 0.73 13.65 -3.56
C LYS A 166 0.47 14.06 -5.02
N PHE A 167 1.52 14.22 -5.81
CA PHE A 167 1.41 14.57 -7.23
C PHE A 167 0.66 13.48 -7.99
N LEU A 168 1.01 12.21 -7.82
CA LEU A 168 0.29 11.08 -8.45
C LEU A 168 -1.17 11.00 -7.99
N LEU A 169 -1.43 11.21 -6.69
CA LEU A 169 -2.78 11.22 -6.14
C LEU A 169 -3.66 12.33 -6.74
N LYS A 170 -3.07 13.47 -7.13
CA LYS A 170 -3.77 14.54 -7.84
C LYS A 170 -4.31 14.08 -9.20
N PHE A 171 -3.63 13.17 -9.90
CA PHE A 171 -4.13 12.60 -11.15
C PHE A 171 -5.35 11.71 -10.89
N ILE A 172 -5.28 10.86 -9.87
CA ILE A 172 -6.40 9.99 -9.46
C ILE A 172 -7.63 10.83 -9.10
N ASN A 173 -7.40 11.96 -8.42
CA ASN A 173 -8.45 12.92 -8.05
C ASN A 173 -8.93 13.82 -9.20
N SER A 174 -8.30 13.80 -10.37
CA SER A 174 -8.69 14.64 -11.49
C SER A 174 -9.99 14.13 -12.12
N SER A 175 -11.06 14.94 -12.08
CA SER A 175 -12.32 14.63 -12.77
C SER A 175 -12.22 14.67 -14.29
N MET A 176 -11.19 15.33 -14.84
CA MET A 176 -10.92 15.31 -16.28
C MET A 176 -10.36 13.96 -16.74
N ILE A 177 -9.55 13.32 -15.89
CA ILE A 177 -8.92 12.02 -16.20
C ILE A 177 -9.81 10.87 -15.76
N PHE A 178 -10.42 11.01 -14.57
CA PHE A 178 -11.32 10.03 -13.97
C PHE A 178 -12.69 10.67 -13.73
N PRO A 179 -13.49 10.89 -14.80
CA PRO A 179 -14.84 11.42 -14.67
C PRO A 179 -15.78 10.43 -13.98
N ASP A 180 -16.86 10.93 -13.39
CA ASP A 180 -17.85 10.11 -12.67
C ASP A 180 -18.62 9.14 -13.59
N SER A 181 -18.57 9.36 -14.91
CA SER A 181 -19.15 8.48 -15.92
C SER A 181 -18.39 7.17 -16.14
N LEU A 182 -17.20 7.01 -15.54
CA LEU A 182 -16.45 5.76 -15.65
C LEU A 182 -17.20 4.59 -14.96
N PRO A 183 -17.01 3.36 -15.47
CA PRO A 183 -17.57 2.14 -14.89
C PRO A 183 -17.36 1.99 -13.37
N GLU A 184 -18.32 1.37 -12.69
CA GLU A 184 -18.33 1.22 -11.23
C GLU A 184 -17.09 0.51 -10.69
N ASN A 185 -16.56 -0.48 -11.41
CA ASN A 185 -15.33 -1.19 -11.03
C ASN A 185 -14.10 -0.26 -11.01
N ILE A 186 -14.02 0.71 -11.93
CA ILE A 186 -12.94 1.71 -11.95
C ILE A 186 -13.13 2.70 -10.79
N GLN A 187 -14.36 3.14 -10.54
CA GLN A 187 -14.67 4.01 -9.40
C GLN A 187 -14.35 3.33 -8.07
N PHE A 188 -14.62 2.03 -7.97
CA PHE A 188 -14.29 1.24 -6.79
C PHE A 188 -12.77 1.07 -6.61
N ALA A 189 -12.02 0.80 -7.69
CA ALA A 189 -10.55 0.76 -7.62
C ALA A 189 -9.98 2.12 -7.15
N LYS A 190 -10.52 3.23 -7.68
CA LYS A 190 -10.19 4.59 -7.22
C LYS A 190 -10.52 4.80 -5.74
N PHE A 191 -11.70 4.36 -5.30
CA PHE A 191 -12.11 4.42 -3.89
C PHE A 191 -11.10 3.69 -2.98
N LEU A 192 -10.65 2.49 -3.34
CA LEU A 192 -9.68 1.72 -2.55
C LEU A 192 -8.34 2.46 -2.43
N ILE A 193 -7.84 3.05 -3.52
CA ILE A 193 -6.59 3.82 -3.48
C ILE A 193 -6.72 5.04 -2.56
N LEU A 194 -7.83 5.78 -2.67
CA LEU A 194 -8.08 6.95 -1.82
C LEU A 194 -8.23 6.57 -0.36
N LEU A 195 -8.91 5.44 -0.06
CA LEU A 195 -9.04 4.92 1.29
C LEU A 195 -7.68 4.60 1.91
N VAL A 196 -6.81 3.90 1.17
CA VAL A 196 -5.43 3.60 1.59
C VAL A 196 -4.63 4.89 1.81
N ALA A 197 -4.75 5.87 0.92
CA ALA A 197 -4.06 7.16 1.05
C ALA A 197 -4.42 7.89 2.36
N THR A 198 -5.65 7.74 2.86
CA THR A 198 -6.06 8.33 4.16
C THR A 198 -5.42 7.69 5.39
N CYS A 199 -4.61 6.63 5.20
CA CYS A 199 -3.87 5.94 6.25
C CYS A 199 -2.35 6.14 6.12
N ASP A 200 -1.90 7.02 5.23
CA ASP A 200 -0.49 7.29 5.01
C ASP A 200 0.16 8.02 6.20
N SER A 201 1.48 7.88 6.33
CA SER A 201 2.29 8.64 7.30
C SER A 201 2.42 10.12 6.96
N SER A 202 2.28 10.50 5.69
CA SER A 202 2.38 11.87 5.21
C SER A 202 1.04 12.58 5.24
N HIS A 203 0.96 13.71 5.96
CA HIS A 203 -0.24 14.54 6.03
C HIS A 203 -0.72 15.03 4.64
N GLU A 204 0.22 15.23 3.71
CA GLU A 204 -0.09 15.67 2.34
C GLU A 204 -0.83 14.61 1.53
N VAL A 205 -0.46 13.34 1.72
CA VAL A 205 -1.11 12.18 1.08
C VAL A 205 -2.46 11.93 1.75
N VAL A 206 -2.52 11.99 3.08
CA VAL A 206 -3.77 11.85 3.85
C VAL A 206 -4.80 12.88 3.40
N GLY A 207 -4.42 14.16 3.37
CA GLY A 207 -5.32 15.24 2.93
C GLY A 207 -5.83 15.04 1.49
N GLY A 208 -4.95 14.62 0.58
CA GLY A 208 -5.34 14.29 -0.80
C GLY A 208 -6.30 13.10 -0.90
N GLY A 209 -6.15 12.09 -0.04
CA GLY A 209 -7.05 10.95 0.04
C GLY A 209 -8.43 11.35 0.55
N GLU A 210 -8.48 12.15 1.61
CA GLU A 210 -9.73 12.62 2.22
C GLU A 210 -10.50 13.58 1.30
N ASP A 211 -9.80 14.50 0.63
CA ASP A 211 -10.38 15.37 -0.40
C ASP A 211 -10.97 14.57 -1.54
N GLY A 212 -10.29 13.50 -1.96
CA GLY A 212 -10.75 12.59 -3.00
C GLY A 212 -12.02 11.82 -2.60
N LEU A 213 -12.01 11.21 -1.41
CA LEU A 213 -13.15 10.46 -0.89
C LEU A 213 -14.39 11.33 -0.72
N ARG A 214 -14.24 12.60 -0.30
CA ARG A 214 -15.36 13.54 -0.16
C ARG A 214 -16.04 13.87 -1.50
N LYS A 215 -15.31 13.81 -2.61
CA LYS A 215 -15.82 14.12 -3.95
C LYS A 215 -16.35 12.88 -4.67
N LEU A 216 -15.87 11.70 -4.30
CA LEU A 216 -16.24 10.45 -4.95
C LEU A 216 -17.64 10.00 -4.52
N LYS A 217 -18.44 9.52 -5.47
CA LYS A 217 -19.70 8.82 -5.14
C LYS A 217 -19.37 7.59 -4.28
N PRO A 218 -20.01 7.40 -3.11
CA PRO A 218 -19.78 6.23 -2.28
C PRO A 218 -20.06 4.92 -3.04
N PRO A 219 -19.25 3.87 -2.86
CA PRO A 219 -19.48 2.59 -3.51
C PRO A 219 -20.77 1.92 -2.99
N ASN A 220 -21.43 1.13 -3.84
CA ASN A 220 -22.59 0.35 -3.43
C ASN A 220 -22.15 -0.81 -2.53
N LEU A 221 -22.45 -0.71 -1.24
CA LEU A 221 -22.06 -1.70 -0.23
C LEU A 221 -22.88 -3.01 -0.30
N GLU A 222 -23.89 -3.08 -1.16
CA GLU A 222 -24.63 -4.32 -1.46
C GLU A 222 -24.22 -4.94 -2.80
N ASN A 223 -23.14 -4.44 -3.41
CA ASN A 223 -22.49 -5.07 -4.54
C ASN A 223 -21.43 -6.08 -4.04
N LYS A 224 -21.47 -7.30 -4.56
CA LYS A 224 -20.55 -8.38 -4.19
C LYS A 224 -19.09 -8.05 -4.46
N GLU A 225 -18.76 -7.43 -5.60
CA GLU A 225 -17.38 -7.04 -5.93
C GLU A 225 -16.81 -6.01 -4.95
N VAL A 226 -17.67 -5.08 -4.48
CA VAL A 226 -17.30 -4.07 -3.48
C VAL A 226 -17.01 -4.72 -2.14
N VAL A 227 -17.92 -5.57 -1.65
CA VAL A 227 -17.77 -6.27 -0.37
C VAL A 227 -16.56 -7.20 -0.38
N ASP A 228 -16.41 -8.01 -1.45
CA ASP A 228 -15.26 -8.91 -1.62
C ASP A 228 -13.95 -8.11 -1.69
N GLY A 229 -13.92 -6.98 -2.39
CA GLY A 229 -12.75 -6.12 -2.46
C GLY A 229 -12.37 -5.47 -1.12
N LEU A 230 -13.35 -5.08 -0.31
CA LEU A 230 -13.11 -4.58 1.05
C LEU A 230 -12.57 -5.68 1.97
N TYR A 231 -13.12 -6.90 1.90
CA TYR A 231 -12.59 -8.05 2.64
C TYR A 231 -11.17 -8.40 2.20
N PHE A 232 -10.92 -8.45 0.90
CA PHE A 232 -9.59 -8.69 0.34
C PHE A 232 -8.58 -7.62 0.80
N LEU A 233 -8.97 -6.33 0.77
CA LEU A 233 -8.11 -5.26 1.25
C LEU A 233 -7.81 -5.40 2.75
N HIS A 234 -8.78 -5.84 3.55
CA HIS A 234 -8.63 -6.04 4.99
C HIS A 234 -7.72 -7.24 5.32
N GLN A 235 -7.98 -8.39 4.69
CA GLN A 235 -7.37 -9.68 5.03
C GLN A 235 -6.03 -9.93 4.30
N GLY A 236 -5.79 -9.27 3.17
CA GLY A 236 -4.67 -9.59 2.30
C GLY A 236 -4.94 -10.81 1.42
N SER A 237 -3.89 -11.37 0.84
CA SER A 237 -3.98 -12.58 0.01
C SER A 237 -3.30 -13.78 0.67
N ASN A 238 -3.50 -14.97 0.09
CA ASN A 238 -2.88 -16.19 0.59
C ASN A 238 -1.35 -16.14 0.43
N PRO A 239 -0.54 -16.51 1.45
CA PRO A 239 0.93 -16.57 1.35
C PRO A 239 1.50 -17.32 0.14
N SER A 240 0.76 -18.29 -0.41
CA SER A 240 1.16 -19.05 -1.60
C SER A 240 0.87 -18.34 -2.94
N SER A 241 0.29 -17.14 -2.92
CA SER A 241 -0.01 -16.37 -4.14
C SER A 241 1.25 -15.75 -4.73
N GLU A 242 1.41 -15.82 -6.05
CA GLU A 242 2.47 -15.11 -6.78
C GLU A 242 2.44 -13.59 -6.50
N THR A 243 1.25 -13.05 -6.24
CA THR A 243 1.00 -11.65 -5.85
C THR A 243 0.58 -11.57 -4.39
N PHE A 244 1.41 -12.10 -3.50
CA PHE A 244 1.16 -12.04 -2.06
C PHE A 244 1.02 -10.59 -1.58
N ARG A 245 0.00 -10.36 -0.75
CA ARG A 245 -0.36 -9.07 -0.15
C ARG A 245 -0.61 -9.30 1.32
N GLU A 246 0.13 -8.57 2.15
CA GLU A 246 -0.07 -8.60 3.59
C GLU A 246 -1.46 -8.06 3.98
N PRO A 247 -2.01 -8.49 5.13
CA PRO A 247 -3.21 -7.89 5.70
C PRO A 247 -3.05 -6.37 5.90
N ALA A 248 -4.18 -5.65 5.91
CA ALA A 248 -4.17 -4.22 6.13
C ALA A 248 -3.55 -3.80 7.48
N SER A 249 -2.98 -2.60 7.54
CA SER A 249 -2.54 -1.99 8.79
C SER A 249 -3.72 -1.75 9.74
N PRO A 250 -3.52 -1.66 11.07
CA PRO A 250 -4.61 -1.43 12.03
C PRO A 250 -5.48 -0.22 11.66
N THR A 251 -4.87 0.91 11.30
CA THR A 251 -5.59 2.12 10.88
C THR A 251 -6.47 1.88 9.65
N LEU A 252 -5.97 1.13 8.65
CA LEU A 252 -6.72 0.82 7.45
C LEU A 252 -7.85 -0.18 7.74
N LYS A 253 -7.60 -1.20 8.57
CA LYS A 253 -8.63 -2.13 9.05
C LYS A 253 -9.78 -1.38 9.71
N PHE A 254 -9.50 -0.45 10.63
CA PHE A 254 -10.52 0.40 11.24
C PHE A 254 -11.39 1.13 10.21
N LYS A 255 -10.76 1.75 9.21
CA LYS A 255 -11.50 2.48 8.18
C LYS A 255 -12.34 1.55 7.29
N ILE A 256 -11.83 0.38 6.92
CA ILE A 256 -12.59 -0.62 6.16
C ILE A 256 -13.80 -1.11 6.97
N MET A 257 -13.62 -1.35 8.27
CA MET A 257 -14.70 -1.78 9.15
C MET A 257 -15.84 -0.78 9.23
N ASN A 258 -15.56 0.53 9.17
CA ASN A 258 -16.61 1.56 9.11
C ASN A 258 -17.51 1.45 7.87
N TYR A 259 -17.05 0.79 6.80
CA TYR A 259 -17.88 0.48 5.62
C TYR A 259 -18.56 -0.89 5.74
N LEU A 260 -17.84 -1.94 6.17
CA LEU A 260 -18.43 -3.27 6.34
C LEU A 260 -19.58 -3.28 7.36
N CYS A 261 -19.48 -2.50 8.44
CA CYS A 261 -20.54 -2.30 9.44
C CYS A 261 -21.78 -1.55 8.91
N LYS A 262 -21.84 -1.21 7.62
CA LYS A 262 -23.00 -0.59 6.96
C LYS A 262 -23.59 -1.48 5.87
N SER A 263 -23.02 -2.65 5.63
CA SER A 263 -23.42 -3.58 4.58
C SER A 263 -24.16 -4.77 5.18
N GLN A 264 -25.32 -5.14 4.60
CA GLN A 264 -26.00 -6.39 4.94
C GLN A 264 -25.36 -7.57 4.20
N LEU A 265 -24.92 -7.38 2.96
CA LEU A 265 -24.20 -8.40 2.21
C LEU A 265 -22.92 -8.84 2.92
N ALA A 266 -22.17 -7.91 3.52
CA ALA A 266 -20.96 -8.20 4.28
C ALA A 266 -21.22 -9.19 5.42
N THR A 267 -22.28 -8.99 6.22
CA THR A 267 -22.61 -9.89 7.35
C THR A 267 -23.00 -11.30 6.89
N ASN A 268 -23.28 -11.47 5.61
CA ASN A 268 -23.73 -12.71 5.00
C ASN A 268 -22.67 -13.36 4.08
N THR A 269 -21.43 -12.85 4.08
CA THR A 269 -20.31 -13.29 3.21
C THR A 269 -19.33 -14.17 3.98
N PHE A 270 -19.51 -15.50 3.88
CA PHE A 270 -18.66 -16.50 4.56
C PHE A 270 -17.49 -16.96 3.66
N PRO A 271 -16.29 -17.25 4.21
CA PRO A 271 -15.88 -17.20 5.62
C PRO A 271 -15.37 -15.83 6.09
N ALA A 272 -15.26 -14.86 5.18
CA ALA A 272 -14.61 -13.58 5.44
C ALA A 272 -15.25 -12.80 6.62
N MET A 273 -16.58 -12.81 6.72
CA MET A 273 -17.30 -12.18 7.83
C MET A 273 -16.86 -12.70 9.20
N LEU A 274 -16.63 -14.01 9.34
CA LEU A 274 -16.24 -14.63 10.59
C LEU A 274 -14.79 -14.29 10.94
N GLN A 275 -13.89 -14.39 9.97
CA GLN A 275 -12.47 -14.07 10.17
C GLN A 275 -12.28 -12.61 10.60
N VAL A 276 -12.97 -11.67 9.94
CA VAL A 276 -12.89 -10.24 10.28
C VAL A 276 -13.55 -9.94 11.63
N SER A 277 -14.60 -10.68 12.01
CA SER A 277 -15.26 -10.50 13.31
C SER A 277 -14.36 -10.79 14.52
N PHE A 278 -13.30 -11.59 14.35
CA PHE A 278 -12.31 -11.88 15.39
C PHE A 278 -11.09 -10.96 15.37
N ASP A 279 -11.06 -9.94 14.51
CA ASP A 279 -10.03 -8.90 14.59
C ASP A 279 -10.38 -7.94 15.75
N CYS A 280 -9.94 -8.31 16.96
CA CYS A 280 -10.50 -7.91 18.26
C CYS A 280 -10.73 -6.40 18.50
N LEU A 281 -9.92 -5.50 17.92
CA LEU A 281 -10.11 -4.05 18.09
C LEU A 281 -11.31 -3.50 17.31
N TYR A 282 -11.71 -4.17 16.23
CA TYR A 282 -12.70 -3.67 15.28
C TYR A 282 -13.90 -4.62 15.12
N GLY A 283 -13.70 -5.89 15.43
CA GLY A 283 -14.66 -6.96 15.30
C GLY A 283 -15.89 -6.80 16.20
N MET A 284 -15.78 -6.22 17.39
CA MET A 284 -16.89 -6.11 18.34
C MET A 284 -18.12 -5.38 17.76
N SER A 285 -17.93 -4.21 17.16
CA SER A 285 -19.00 -3.47 16.49
C SER A 285 -19.56 -4.24 15.29
N PHE A 286 -18.72 -5.00 14.61
CA PHE A 286 -19.14 -5.81 13.47
C PHE A 286 -19.90 -7.07 13.89
N VAL A 287 -19.54 -7.71 15.00
CA VAL A 287 -20.31 -8.82 15.59
C VAL A 287 -21.71 -8.34 15.97
N GLN A 288 -21.83 -7.15 16.57
CA GLN A 288 -23.14 -6.53 16.84
C GLN A 288 -23.92 -6.29 15.55
N TRP A 289 -23.25 -5.83 14.49
CA TRP A 289 -23.88 -5.63 13.19
C TRP A 289 -24.33 -6.95 12.53
N ILE A 290 -23.49 -8.00 12.59
CA ILE A 290 -23.83 -9.36 12.16
C ILE A 290 -25.08 -9.85 12.89
N ALA A 291 -25.11 -9.74 14.22
CA ALA A 291 -26.26 -10.16 15.02
C ALA A 291 -27.56 -9.43 14.63
N ARG A 292 -27.46 -8.18 14.16
CA ARG A 292 -28.62 -7.36 13.76
C ARG A 292 -29.10 -7.62 12.33
N MET A 293 -28.19 -7.94 11.40
CA MET A 293 -28.46 -7.86 9.95
C MET A 293 -28.30 -9.18 9.21
N ALA A 294 -27.54 -10.13 9.75
CA ALA A 294 -27.31 -11.42 9.10
C ALA A 294 -28.58 -12.27 9.07
N ASP A 295 -28.74 -13.09 8.03
CA ASP A 295 -29.85 -14.03 7.94
C ASP A 295 -29.75 -15.09 9.05
N ALA A 296 -30.86 -15.39 9.71
CA ALA A 296 -30.90 -16.37 10.80
C ALA A 296 -30.37 -17.76 10.38
N SER A 297 -30.59 -18.16 9.13
CA SER A 297 -30.09 -19.42 8.57
C SER A 297 -28.56 -19.45 8.43
N LYS A 298 -27.93 -18.30 8.16
CA LYS A 298 -26.47 -18.16 8.00
C LYS A 298 -25.75 -18.01 9.34
N ILE A 299 -26.37 -17.34 10.32
CA ILE A 299 -25.77 -17.14 11.64
C ILE A 299 -25.89 -18.37 12.55
N ARG A 300 -26.99 -19.12 12.48
CA ARG A 300 -27.25 -20.30 13.34
C ARG A 300 -26.06 -21.28 13.44
N PRO A 301 -25.39 -21.70 12.35
CA PRO A 301 -24.25 -22.62 12.45
C PRO A 301 -23.00 -22.00 13.09
N ILE A 302 -22.86 -20.67 13.08
CA ILE A 302 -21.66 -19.97 13.59
C ILE A 302 -21.90 -19.28 14.94
N THR A 303 -23.13 -19.23 15.46
CA THR A 303 -23.48 -18.52 16.70
C THR A 303 -22.63 -18.98 17.89
N GLN A 304 -22.43 -20.29 18.06
CA GLN A 304 -21.62 -20.82 19.16
C GLN A 304 -20.14 -20.42 19.05
N VAL A 305 -19.62 -20.34 17.82
CA VAL A 305 -18.25 -19.90 17.55
C VAL A 305 -18.08 -18.41 17.89
N LEU A 306 -19.02 -17.58 17.43
CA LEU A 306 -19.02 -16.14 17.75
C LEU A 306 -19.14 -15.89 19.26
N LEU A 307 -20.07 -16.58 19.94
CA LEU A 307 -20.26 -16.45 21.40
C LEU A 307 -18.99 -16.87 22.16
N SER A 308 -18.42 -18.02 21.80
CA SER A 308 -17.20 -18.53 22.44
C SER A 308 -16.02 -17.57 22.26
N GLY A 309 -15.86 -16.99 21.07
CA GLY A 309 -14.78 -16.03 20.83
C GLY A 309 -15.00 -14.67 21.52
N LEU A 310 -16.24 -14.19 21.64
CA LEU A 310 -16.55 -13.00 22.45
C LEU A 310 -16.23 -13.21 23.93
N LEU A 311 -16.64 -14.35 24.49
CA LEU A 311 -16.38 -14.69 25.89
C LEU A 311 -14.88 -14.83 26.14
N LYS A 312 -14.15 -15.51 25.24
CA LYS A 312 -12.68 -15.60 25.29
C LYS A 312 -12.03 -14.22 25.33
N TYR A 313 -12.44 -13.30 24.45
CA TYR A 313 -11.90 -11.94 24.42
C TYR A 313 -12.16 -11.16 25.71
N ILE A 314 -13.40 -11.21 26.22
CA ILE A 314 -13.77 -10.53 27.48
C ILE A 314 -12.90 -11.07 28.63
N ASN A 315 -12.74 -12.39 28.70
CA ASN A 315 -11.95 -13.04 29.74
C ASN A 315 -10.48 -12.63 29.68
N GLU A 316 -9.89 -12.63 28.48
CA GLU A 316 -8.51 -12.20 28.25
C GLU A 316 -8.30 -10.72 28.63
N ALA A 317 -9.19 -9.83 28.19
CA ALA A 317 -9.13 -8.40 28.49
C ALA A 317 -9.22 -8.12 30.00
N ILE A 318 -10.15 -8.78 30.71
CA ILE A 318 -10.26 -8.68 32.18
C ILE A 318 -8.95 -9.13 32.83
N SER A 319 -8.38 -10.26 32.39
CA SER A 319 -7.15 -10.79 32.99
C SER A 319 -5.95 -9.84 32.84
N LEU A 320 -5.78 -9.21 31.67
CA LEU A 320 -4.70 -8.24 31.42
C LEU A 320 -4.89 -6.94 32.22
N LEU A 321 -6.13 -6.47 32.36
CA LEU A 321 -6.45 -5.31 33.20
C LEU A 321 -6.17 -5.59 34.68
N ALA A 322 -6.55 -6.78 35.16
CA ALA A 322 -6.28 -7.21 36.53
C ALA A 322 -4.78 -7.26 36.81
N GLN A 323 -3.97 -7.74 35.88
CA GLN A 323 -2.50 -7.70 36.00
C GLN A 323 -1.93 -6.28 36.01
N LYS A 324 -2.49 -5.38 35.17
CA LYS A 324 -1.95 -4.04 34.99
C LYS A 324 -2.31 -3.08 36.12
N VAL A 325 -3.49 -3.26 36.74
CA VAL A 325 -4.08 -2.37 37.75
C VAL A 325 -4.69 -3.22 38.89
N PRO A 326 -3.88 -4.02 39.61
CA PRO A 326 -4.38 -4.98 40.62
C PRO A 326 -5.17 -4.31 41.76
N GLU A 327 -4.87 -3.05 42.06
CA GLU A 327 -5.53 -2.24 43.07
C GLU A 327 -7.03 -2.01 42.82
N VAL A 328 -7.50 -2.15 41.58
CA VAL A 328 -8.94 -2.06 41.26
C VAL A 328 -9.64 -3.40 41.44
N PHE A 329 -8.93 -4.51 41.22
CA PHE A 329 -9.50 -5.86 41.15
C PHE A 329 -9.48 -6.62 42.48
N HIS A 330 -8.52 -6.36 43.37
CA HIS A 330 -8.44 -7.07 44.67
C HIS A 330 -9.70 -6.85 45.54
N LYS A 331 -10.30 -5.65 45.49
CA LYS A 331 -11.51 -5.34 46.28
C LYS A 331 -12.80 -5.91 45.71
N ASP A 332 -12.81 -6.31 44.43
CA ASP A 332 -14.00 -6.83 43.76
C ASP A 332 -13.89 -8.34 43.50
N LEU A 333 -14.25 -9.11 44.53
CA LEU A 333 -14.28 -10.58 44.48
C LEU A 333 -15.42 -11.11 43.60
N SER A 334 -16.34 -10.25 43.11
CA SER A 334 -17.39 -10.69 42.20
C SER A 334 -16.84 -11.13 40.84
N ILE A 335 -15.72 -10.53 40.41
CA ILE A 335 -15.00 -10.93 39.20
C ILE A 335 -14.44 -12.34 39.37
N LEU A 336 -13.75 -12.61 40.49
CA LEU A 336 -13.22 -13.93 40.81
C LEU A 336 -14.33 -15.00 40.84
N SER A 337 -15.44 -14.71 41.53
CA SER A 337 -16.61 -15.60 41.60
C SER A 337 -17.18 -15.93 40.22
N ARG A 338 -17.27 -14.94 39.32
CA ARG A 338 -17.74 -15.13 37.94
C ARG A 338 -16.84 -16.05 37.13
N PHE A 339 -15.51 -15.89 37.23
CA PHE A 339 -14.57 -16.75 36.51
C PHE A 339 -14.61 -18.20 37.03
N PHE A 340 -14.65 -18.41 38.35
CA PHE A 340 -14.78 -19.76 38.92
C PHE A 340 -16.12 -20.43 38.56
N SER A 341 -17.22 -19.67 38.57
CA SER A 341 -18.52 -20.17 38.11
C SER A 341 -18.48 -20.56 36.62
N ALA A 342 -17.78 -19.78 35.79
CA ALA A 342 -17.65 -20.04 34.36
C ALA A 342 -16.85 -21.33 34.06
N LEU A 343 -15.91 -21.75 34.92
CA LEU A 343 -15.21 -23.04 34.76
C LEU A 343 -16.16 -24.23 34.68
N SER A 344 -17.21 -24.17 35.50
CA SER A 344 -18.18 -25.26 35.68
C SER A 344 -19.28 -25.27 34.62
N LEU A 345 -19.64 -24.09 34.11
CA LEU A 345 -20.82 -23.88 33.26
C LEU A 345 -20.50 -23.82 31.77
N GLU A 346 -19.29 -23.41 31.40
CA GLU A 346 -18.92 -23.15 30.01
C GLU A 346 -18.33 -24.36 29.29
N ASN A 347 -18.35 -24.32 27.96
CA ASN A 347 -17.78 -25.37 27.10
C ASN A 347 -16.24 -25.44 27.22
N GLU A 348 -15.65 -26.54 26.74
CA GLU A 348 -14.21 -26.82 26.83
C GLU A 348 -13.32 -25.68 26.28
N ASN A 349 -13.71 -25.08 25.16
CA ASN A 349 -12.95 -24.00 24.52
C ASN A 349 -12.92 -22.71 25.38
N ILE A 350 -14.05 -22.34 26.00
CA ILE A 350 -14.14 -21.17 26.87
C ILE A 350 -13.46 -21.47 28.21
N ARG A 351 -13.61 -22.69 28.73
CA ARG A 351 -12.99 -23.13 29.99
C ARG A 351 -11.48 -22.95 29.98
N ILE A 352 -10.80 -23.29 28.88
CA ILE A 352 -9.35 -23.07 28.72
C ILE A 352 -9.01 -21.58 28.87
N SER A 353 -9.76 -20.70 28.21
CA SER A 353 -9.57 -19.25 28.32
C SER A 353 -9.83 -18.72 29.73
N VAL A 354 -10.84 -19.26 30.43
CA VAL A 354 -11.14 -18.92 31.82
C VAL A 354 -10.00 -19.36 32.74
N GLN A 355 -9.43 -20.55 32.54
CA GLN A 355 -8.28 -21.06 33.29
C GLN A 355 -7.03 -20.21 33.10
N GLU A 356 -6.73 -19.82 31.86
CA GLU A 356 -5.62 -18.91 31.53
C GLU A 356 -5.81 -17.55 32.21
N ALA A 357 -7.01 -16.99 32.14
CA ALA A 357 -7.34 -15.72 32.78
C ALA A 357 -7.24 -15.79 34.31
N LEU A 358 -7.76 -16.86 34.94
CA LEU A 358 -7.61 -17.09 36.38
C LEU A 358 -6.14 -17.19 36.79
N SER A 359 -5.33 -17.92 36.02
CA SER A 359 -3.88 -18.06 36.26
C SER A 359 -3.18 -16.70 36.24
N ASN A 360 -3.55 -15.85 35.28
CA ASN A 360 -3.04 -14.48 35.17
C ASN A 360 -3.44 -13.58 36.34
N MET A 361 -4.57 -13.87 37.01
CA MET A 361 -5.11 -13.09 38.12
C MET A 361 -4.63 -13.56 39.51
N ILE A 362 -3.90 -14.67 39.62
CA ILE A 362 -3.46 -15.23 40.91
C ILE A 362 -2.72 -14.18 41.76
N GLU A 363 -1.73 -13.48 41.18
CA GLU A 363 -0.91 -12.51 41.91
C GLU A 363 -1.73 -11.28 42.37
N VAL A 364 -2.87 -10.99 41.73
CA VAL A 364 -3.76 -9.88 42.09
C VAL A 364 -4.44 -10.15 43.43
N TYR A 365 -4.98 -11.36 43.60
CA TYR A 365 -5.70 -11.75 44.82
C TYR A 365 -4.77 -12.27 45.93
N LYS A 366 -3.51 -12.57 45.59
CA LYS A 366 -2.46 -12.91 46.56
C LYS A 366 -2.11 -11.73 47.48
N LEU A 367 -2.23 -10.49 46.99
CA LEU A 367 -1.99 -9.28 47.79
C LEU A 367 -2.93 -9.17 48.99
N ASP A 368 -4.20 -9.58 48.84
CA ASP A 368 -5.18 -9.58 49.92
C ASP A 368 -4.98 -10.72 50.93
N MET A 369 -4.49 -11.87 50.45
CA MET A 369 -4.04 -12.97 51.30
C MET A 369 -2.83 -12.57 52.14
N ILE A 370 -1.92 -11.76 51.60
CA ILE A 370 -0.73 -11.24 52.30
C ILE A 370 -1.11 -10.16 53.32
N ASN A 371 -2.12 -9.35 53.04
CA ASN A 371 -2.57 -8.25 53.91
C ASN A 371 -3.51 -8.70 55.06
N ASN A 372 -3.78 -10.01 55.21
CA ASN A 372 -4.62 -10.59 56.26
C ASN A 372 -6.00 -9.89 56.39
N ASN A 373 -6.73 -9.72 55.28
CA ASN A 373 -8.13 -9.29 55.36
C ASN A 373 -9.05 -10.52 55.56
N PRO A 374 -9.51 -10.83 56.78
CA PRO A 374 -10.18 -12.09 57.10
C PRO A 374 -11.56 -12.24 56.41
N GLU A 375 -12.20 -11.15 56.01
CA GLU A 375 -13.46 -11.20 55.26
C GLU A 375 -13.23 -11.63 53.82
N ASN A 376 -12.21 -11.08 53.15
CA ASN A 376 -11.89 -11.45 51.77
C ASN A 376 -11.40 -12.90 51.68
N ILE A 377 -10.64 -13.38 52.67
CA ILE A 377 -10.18 -14.77 52.73
C ILE A 377 -11.38 -15.74 52.79
N LYS A 378 -12.35 -15.50 53.66
CA LYS A 378 -13.56 -16.34 53.78
C LYS A 378 -14.38 -16.36 52.49
N ILE A 379 -14.49 -15.23 51.79
CA ILE A 379 -15.22 -15.16 50.52
C ILE A 379 -14.48 -15.96 49.45
N ILE A 380 -13.16 -15.87 49.38
CA ILE A 380 -12.35 -16.66 48.43
C ILE A 380 -12.45 -18.15 48.74
N GLU A 381 -12.36 -18.56 50.02
CA GLU A 381 -12.57 -19.94 50.44
C GLU A 381 -13.95 -20.46 50.02
N SER A 382 -15.01 -19.68 50.26
CA SER A 382 -16.38 -20.02 49.82
C SER A 382 -16.48 -20.19 48.30
N ILE A 383 -15.86 -19.31 47.52
CA ILE A 383 -15.84 -19.41 46.04
C ILE A 383 -15.15 -20.70 45.59
N LEU A 384 -14.04 -21.07 46.23
CA LEU A 384 -13.29 -22.28 45.91
C LEU A 384 -14.08 -23.54 46.29
N GLU A 385 -14.62 -23.59 47.51
CA GLU A 385 -15.45 -24.70 47.99
C GLU A 385 -16.67 -24.93 47.09
N GLU A 386 -17.36 -23.86 46.68
CA GLU A 386 -18.52 -23.95 45.79
C GLU A 386 -18.21 -24.50 44.40
N ASN A 387 -16.94 -24.50 43.98
CA ASN A 387 -16.52 -24.92 42.64
C ASN A 387 -15.58 -26.14 42.64
N ILE A 388 -15.19 -26.67 43.81
CA ILE A 388 -14.22 -27.76 43.93
C ILE A 388 -14.72 -29.07 43.29
N ASP A 389 -16.03 -29.30 43.34
CA ASP A 389 -16.69 -30.51 42.83
C ASP A 389 -17.26 -30.36 41.41
N LYS A 390 -17.12 -29.18 40.79
CA LYS A 390 -17.81 -28.81 39.55
C LYS A 390 -16.93 -28.76 38.30
N VAL A 391 -15.61 -28.88 38.44
CA VAL A 391 -14.62 -28.72 37.36
C VAL A 391 -14.27 -30.05 36.69
#